data_AF-A0A2P6FER6-F1
#
_entry.id   AF-A0A2P6FER6-F1
#
_cell.length_a   1.000
_cell.length_b   1.000
_cell.length_c   1.000
_cell.angle_alpha   90.00
_cell.angle_beta   90.00
_cell.angle_gamma   90.00
#
_symmetry.space_group_name_H-M   'P 1'
#
loop_
_entity.id
_entity.type
_entity.pdbx_description
1 polymer ?
#
loop_
_entity_poly.entity_id
_entity_poly.type
_entity_poly.pdbx_seq_one_letter_code
_entity_poly.pdbx_strand_id
1 'polypeptide(L)'
;MSKKPLPFHSIYFSHNVGESGAFVLKKGQSTSTKINGIDKTVNSIAVDSNDNVYFGVADGIYLLKNGETTANKFNAIITSTINSLTVDSSNNIYFGTNNSAYVLKQGSTTSTKIDGIDKTVNSIAVDSNDNRLLAIPFFIKILL
;
A
#
# COMPACT_ATOMS: atom_id res chain seq x y z
N MET A 1 1.37 -28.25 20.07
CA MET A 1 2.38 -27.82 19.08
C MET A 1 2.32 -26.31 18.98
N SER A 2 3.38 -25.60 19.41
CA SER A 2 3.47 -24.16 19.21
C SER A 2 3.58 -23.88 17.71
N LYS A 3 2.70 -23.01 17.18
CA LYS A 3 2.87 -22.48 15.82
C LYS A 3 4.24 -21.79 15.77
N LYS A 4 5.18 -22.37 15.03
CA LYS A 4 6.46 -21.74 14.71
C LYS A 4 6.13 -20.36 14.11
N PRO A 5 6.74 -19.25 14.55
CA PRO A 5 6.47 -17.95 13.96
C PRO A 5 6.75 -18.06 12.45
N LEU A 6 5.79 -17.62 11.63
CA LEU A 6 5.94 -17.59 10.17
C LEU A 6 7.24 -16.83 9.85
N PRO A 7 8.12 -17.35 8.98
CA PRO A 7 9.39 -16.69 8.71
C PRO A 7 9.11 -15.33 8.09
N PHE A 8 9.83 -14.30 8.55
CA PHE A 8 9.77 -12.95 7.96
C PHE A 8 9.95 -13.03 6.44
N HIS A 9 8.96 -12.51 5.71
CA HIS A 9 8.96 -12.36 4.25
C HIS A 9 9.86 -11.19 3.83
N SER A 10 10.16 -11.09 2.52
CA SER A 10 11.05 -10.07 1.94
C SER A 10 10.77 -8.66 2.45
N ILE A 11 11.81 -7.82 2.50
CA ILE A 11 11.66 -6.40 2.87
C ILE A 11 11.45 -5.58 1.59
N TYR A 12 10.32 -4.89 1.51
CA TYR A 12 10.01 -3.94 0.44
C TYR A 12 10.26 -2.52 0.93
N PHE A 13 11.00 -1.74 0.16
CA PHE A 13 11.31 -0.35 0.50
C PHE A 13 11.50 0.47 -0.76
N SER A 14 11.45 1.79 -0.60
CA SER A 14 11.76 2.75 -1.66
C SER A 14 12.90 3.66 -1.22
N HIS A 15 13.68 4.14 -2.19
CA HIS A 15 14.59 5.26 -2.00
C HIS A 15 14.66 6.08 -3.29
N ASN A 16 15.04 7.34 -3.16
CA ASN A 16 15.12 8.28 -4.30
C ASN A 16 16.57 8.73 -4.59
N VAL A 17 17.57 8.02 -4.07
CA VAL A 17 18.99 8.31 -4.31
C VAL A 17 19.45 7.57 -5.56
N GLY A 18 19.79 8.30 -6.62
CA GLY A 18 20.27 7.75 -7.89
C GLY A 18 19.16 7.34 -8.85
N GLU A 19 18.28 6.43 -8.42
CA GLU A 19 17.10 6.01 -9.20
C GLU A 19 15.86 5.97 -8.30
N SER A 20 14.72 6.44 -8.82
CA SER A 20 13.42 6.25 -8.15
C SER A 20 12.88 4.85 -8.43
N GLY A 21 12.27 4.24 -7.42
CA GLY A 21 11.56 2.98 -7.60
C GLY A 21 11.28 2.24 -6.29
N ALA A 22 10.78 1.03 -6.46
CA ALA A 22 10.62 0.06 -5.37
C ALA A 22 11.73 -0.99 -5.43
N PHE A 23 12.18 -1.42 -4.26
CA PHE A 23 13.24 -2.42 -4.11
C PHE A 23 12.77 -3.53 -3.18
N VAL A 24 13.28 -4.74 -3.44
CA VAL A 24 13.06 -5.91 -2.60
C VAL A 24 14.40 -6.45 -2.11
N LEU A 25 14.51 -6.64 -0.80
CA LEU A 25 15.59 -7.39 -0.18
C LEU A 25 15.04 -8.75 0.24
N LYS A 26 15.45 -9.81 -0.46
CA LYS A 26 15.00 -11.17 -0.14
C LYS A 26 15.81 -11.71 1.05
N LYS A 27 15.20 -12.63 1.79
CA LYS A 27 15.83 -13.28 2.94
C LYS A 27 17.19 -13.89 2.56
N GLY A 28 18.20 -13.64 3.40
CA GLY A 28 19.54 -14.19 3.23
C GLY A 28 20.38 -13.46 2.19
N GLN A 29 19.84 -12.43 1.53
CA GLN A 29 20.61 -11.55 0.66
C GLN A 29 21.08 -10.31 1.43
N SER A 30 22.22 -9.77 1.02
CA SER A 30 22.76 -8.49 1.51
C SER A 30 22.49 -7.33 0.53
N THR A 31 22.03 -7.64 -0.68
CA THR A 31 21.76 -6.68 -1.74
C THR A 31 20.30 -6.74 -2.15
N SER A 32 19.69 -5.57 -2.33
CA SER A 32 18.33 -5.46 -2.86
C SER A 32 18.32 -5.48 -4.38
N THR A 33 17.20 -5.90 -4.96
CA THR A 33 16.93 -5.81 -6.40
C THR A 33 15.81 -4.81 -6.65
N LYS A 34 15.92 -4.00 -7.71
CA LYS A 34 14.85 -3.12 -8.16
C LYS A 34 13.67 -3.95 -8.66
N ILE A 35 12.45 -3.55 -8.32
CA ILE A 35 11.21 -4.15 -8.84
C ILE A 35 10.94 -3.51 -10.20
N ASN A 36 10.71 -4.34 -11.22
CA ASN A 36 10.45 -3.84 -12.57
C ASN A 36 9.08 -3.14 -12.63
N GLY A 37 8.94 -2.16 -13.53
CA GLY A 37 7.66 -1.49 -13.81
C GLY A 37 7.33 -0.29 -12.91
N ILE A 38 8.17 0.03 -11.92
CA ILE A 38 8.04 1.24 -11.08
C ILE A 38 9.32 2.06 -11.13
N ASP A 39 9.36 3.04 -12.04
CA ASP A 39 10.46 4.01 -12.17
C ASP A 39 10.07 5.38 -11.60
N LYS A 40 9.28 5.38 -10.52
CA LYS A 40 8.69 6.57 -9.89
C LYS A 40 8.92 6.55 -8.39
N THR A 41 8.83 7.72 -7.77
CA THR A 41 8.85 7.85 -6.32
C THR A 41 7.65 7.12 -5.71
N VAL A 42 7.96 6.17 -4.82
CA VAL A 42 6.97 5.41 -4.06
C VAL A 42 6.83 6.04 -2.68
N ASN A 43 5.63 6.50 -2.38
CA ASN A 43 5.29 7.18 -1.13
C ASN A 43 4.81 6.20 -0.05
N SER A 44 4.23 5.06 -0.46
CA SER A 44 3.66 4.09 0.48
C SER A 44 3.69 2.68 -0.09
N ILE A 45 3.78 1.69 0.80
CA ILE A 45 3.85 0.27 0.47
C ILE A 45 2.91 -0.48 1.41
N ALA A 46 2.09 -1.39 0.89
CA ALA A 46 1.27 -2.30 1.68
C ALA A 46 1.31 -3.71 1.10
N VAL A 47 1.10 -4.73 1.94
CA VAL A 47 1.11 -6.14 1.55
C VAL A 47 -0.21 -6.77 2.01
N ASP A 48 -0.87 -7.52 1.13
CA ASP A 48 -2.10 -8.25 1.46
C ASP A 48 -1.82 -9.66 2.00
N SER A 49 -2.86 -10.38 2.40
CA SER A 49 -2.73 -11.75 2.93
C SER A 49 -2.34 -12.82 1.88
N ASN A 50 -2.31 -12.46 0.58
CA ASN A 50 -1.87 -13.32 -0.51
C ASN A 50 -0.41 -13.02 -0.93
N ASP A 51 0.30 -12.19 -0.17
CA ASP A 51 1.64 -11.65 -0.46
C ASP A 51 1.70 -10.79 -1.75
N ASN A 52 0.58 -10.20 -2.16
CA ASN A 52 0.61 -9.15 -3.17
C ASN A 52 1.09 -7.84 -2.56
N VAL A 53 1.89 -7.09 -3.31
CA VAL A 53 2.48 -5.83 -2.83
C VAL A 53 1.94 -4.66 -3.63
N TYR A 54 1.42 -3.66 -2.92
CA TYR A 54 0.86 -2.44 -3.46
C TYR A 54 1.80 -1.28 -3.22
N PHE A 55 2.07 -0.49 -4.25
CA PHE A 55 2.96 0.67 -4.22
C PHE A 55 2.17 1.92 -4.57
N GLY A 56 2.08 2.84 -3.62
CA GLY A 56 1.44 4.13 -3.77
C GLY A 56 2.43 5.12 -4.39
N VAL A 57 2.05 5.69 -5.54
CA VAL A 57 2.86 6.63 -6.31
C VAL A 57 2.05 7.88 -6.66
N ALA A 58 2.68 8.85 -7.31
CA ALA A 58 2.05 10.12 -7.70
C ALA A 58 0.82 9.96 -8.61
N ASP A 59 0.76 8.90 -9.43
CA ASP A 59 -0.30 8.68 -10.43
C ASP A 59 -1.16 7.43 -10.17
N GLY A 60 -1.19 6.96 -8.92
CA GLY A 60 -2.06 5.88 -8.48
C GLY A 60 -1.34 4.78 -7.72
N ILE A 61 -1.80 3.54 -7.89
CA ILE A 61 -1.25 2.35 -7.23
C ILE A 61 -0.64 1.44 -8.30
N TYR A 62 0.50 0.84 -7.98
CA TYR A 62 1.08 -0.27 -8.74
C TYR A 62 0.99 -1.55 -7.92
N LEU A 63 0.75 -2.68 -8.58
CA LEU A 63 0.58 -3.99 -7.97
C LEU A 63 1.66 -4.95 -8.48
N LEU A 64 2.42 -5.52 -7.55
CA LEU A 64 3.25 -6.70 -7.77
C LEU A 64 2.49 -7.91 -7.22
N LYS A 65 2.03 -8.82 -8.08
CA LYS A 65 1.40 -10.04 -7.59
C LYS A 65 2.45 -11.00 -7.03
N ASN A 66 2.04 -11.82 -6.06
CA ASN A 66 2.92 -12.83 -5.51
C ASN A 66 3.50 -13.73 -6.61
N GLY A 67 4.83 -13.92 -6.59
CA GLY A 67 5.57 -14.68 -7.61
C GLY A 67 5.94 -13.91 -8.87
N GLU A 68 5.40 -12.70 -9.10
CA GLU A 68 5.80 -11.85 -10.23
C GLU A 68 7.07 -11.03 -9.90
N THR A 69 7.72 -10.52 -10.96
CA THR A 69 8.91 -9.65 -10.86
C THR A 69 8.66 -8.24 -11.37
N THR A 70 7.52 -8.02 -12.03
CA THR A 70 7.13 -6.75 -12.63
C THR A 70 5.83 -6.28 -12.00
N ALA A 71 5.86 -5.10 -11.39
CA ALA A 71 4.67 -4.45 -10.90
C ALA A 71 3.96 -3.72 -12.04
N ASN A 72 2.63 -3.82 -12.07
CA ASN A 72 1.79 -3.23 -13.10
C ASN A 72 0.90 -2.15 -12.50
N LYS A 73 0.55 -1.12 -13.28
CA LYS A 73 -0.38 -0.09 -12.82
C LYS A 73 -1.72 -0.75 -12.48
N PHE A 74 -2.15 -0.58 -11.23
CA PHE A 74 -3.36 -1.17 -10.71
C PHE A 74 -4.57 -0.35 -11.15
N ASN A 75 -5.33 -0.88 -12.10
CA ASN A 75 -6.38 -0.14 -12.78
C ASN A 75 -7.67 -0.12 -11.95
N ALA A 76 -7.74 0.78 -10.96
CA ALA A 76 -8.90 0.96 -10.09
C ALA A 76 -9.57 2.36 -10.21
N ILE A 77 -9.39 3.05 -11.35
CA ILE A 77 -9.75 4.46 -11.58
C ILE A 77 -9.22 5.35 -10.44
N ILE A 78 -7.90 5.29 -10.23
CA ILE A 78 -7.20 6.08 -9.22
C ILE A 78 -6.39 7.15 -9.95
N THR A 79 -6.86 8.40 -9.88
CA THR A 79 -6.27 9.54 -10.60
C THR A 79 -5.57 10.54 -9.68
N SER A 80 -5.24 10.13 -8.46
CA SER A 80 -4.66 10.99 -7.43
C SER A 80 -3.35 10.44 -6.90
N THR A 81 -2.51 11.33 -6.38
CA THR A 81 -1.32 10.96 -5.62
C THR A 81 -1.71 10.17 -4.38
N ILE A 82 -1.07 9.01 -4.23
CA ILE A 82 -1.26 8.13 -3.09
C ILE A 82 -0.20 8.47 -2.05
N ASN A 83 -0.64 8.94 -0.90
CA ASN A 83 0.22 9.33 0.21
C ASN A 83 0.40 8.18 1.20
N SER A 84 -0.63 7.34 1.35
CA SER A 84 -0.65 6.23 2.29
C SER A 84 -1.53 5.10 1.79
N LEU A 85 -1.13 3.87 2.12
CA LEU A 85 -1.79 2.62 1.79
C LEU A 85 -1.82 1.71 3.02
N THR A 86 -2.89 0.96 3.15
CA THR A 86 -2.99 -0.16 4.09
C THR A 86 -4.01 -1.17 3.58
N VAL A 87 -3.94 -2.39 4.09
CA VAL A 87 -4.82 -3.50 3.70
C VAL A 87 -5.44 -4.10 4.97
N ASP A 88 -6.75 -4.31 4.97
CA ASP A 88 -7.44 -4.98 6.09
C ASP A 88 -7.40 -6.51 5.97
N SER A 89 -7.87 -7.22 6.99
CA SER A 89 -7.88 -8.70 7.02
C SER A 89 -8.70 -9.35 5.88
N SER A 90 -9.61 -8.57 5.28
CA SER A 90 -10.45 -8.97 4.15
C SER A 90 -9.84 -8.61 2.79
N ASN A 91 -8.57 -8.20 2.75
CA ASN A 91 -7.86 -7.73 1.57
C ASN A 91 -8.50 -6.51 0.89
N ASN A 92 -9.25 -5.68 1.63
CA ASN A 92 -9.67 -4.39 1.11
C ASN A 92 -8.50 -3.40 1.25
N ILE A 93 -8.30 -2.58 0.23
CA ILE A 93 -7.21 -1.62 0.18
C ILE A 93 -7.76 -0.26 0.57
N TYR A 94 -7.19 0.35 1.61
CA TYR A 94 -7.48 1.72 2.00
C TYR A 94 -6.33 2.60 1.58
N PHE A 95 -6.65 3.76 1.02
CA PHE A 95 -5.62 4.69 0.57
C PHE A 95 -6.00 6.14 0.80
N GLY A 96 -4.99 6.89 1.22
CA GLY A 96 -5.07 8.31 1.46
C GLY A 96 -4.51 9.09 0.29
N THR A 97 -5.21 10.15 -0.11
CA THR A 97 -4.78 11.06 -1.17
C THR A 97 -4.64 12.49 -0.64
N ASN A 98 -4.30 13.42 -1.53
CA ASN A 98 -4.27 14.84 -1.20
C ASN A 98 -5.65 15.42 -0.85
N ASN A 99 -6.74 14.75 -1.23
CA ASN A 99 -8.09 15.31 -1.14
C ASN A 99 -9.07 14.47 -0.31
N SER A 100 -8.82 13.18 -0.11
CA SER A 100 -9.75 12.27 0.59
C SER A 100 -9.07 10.95 0.95
N ALA A 101 -9.77 10.09 1.69
CA ALA A 101 -9.49 8.65 1.73
C ALA A 101 -10.49 7.87 0.88
N TYR A 102 -10.06 6.69 0.43
CA TYR A 102 -10.86 5.78 -0.38
C TYR A 102 -10.65 4.33 0.09
N VAL A 103 -11.60 3.48 -0.27
CA VAL A 103 -11.51 2.03 -0.13
C VAL A 103 -11.72 1.37 -1.49
N LEU A 104 -10.85 0.43 -1.84
CA LEU A 104 -11.12 -0.55 -2.88
C LEU A 104 -11.44 -1.88 -2.23
N LYS A 105 -12.69 -2.33 -2.40
CA LYS A 105 -13.12 -3.63 -1.90
C LYS A 105 -12.52 -4.76 -2.73
N GLN A 106 -12.20 -5.88 -2.08
CA GLN A 106 -11.67 -7.05 -2.76
C GLN A 106 -12.59 -7.43 -3.94
N GLY A 107 -12.00 -7.63 -5.13
CA GLY A 107 -12.74 -7.95 -6.35
C GLY A 107 -13.40 -6.75 -7.06
N SER A 108 -13.39 -5.56 -6.45
CA SER A 108 -13.84 -4.33 -7.12
C SER A 108 -12.77 -3.78 -8.05
N THR A 109 -13.21 -3.13 -9.12
CA THR A 109 -12.37 -2.35 -10.05
C THR A 109 -12.52 -0.84 -9.84
N THR A 110 -13.36 -0.41 -8.90
CA THR A 110 -13.61 1.01 -8.61
C THR A 110 -13.53 1.25 -7.12
N SER A 111 -12.76 2.26 -6.74
CA SER A 111 -12.66 2.69 -5.35
C SER A 111 -13.85 3.56 -4.94
N THR A 112 -14.23 3.48 -3.67
CA THR A 112 -15.30 4.30 -3.08
C THR A 112 -14.69 5.29 -2.11
N LYS A 113 -15.12 6.56 -2.20
CA LYS A 113 -14.71 7.60 -1.26
C LYS A 113 -15.22 7.24 0.15
N ILE A 114 -14.40 7.47 1.17
CA ILE A 114 -14.83 7.32 2.57
C ILE A 114 -15.46 8.62 3.04
N ASP A 115 -16.70 8.56 3.52
CA ASP A 115 -17.46 9.74 3.88
C ASP A 115 -16.89 10.54 5.06
N GLY A 116 -17.04 11.85 4.97
CA GLY A 116 -16.57 12.81 5.97
C GLY A 116 -15.04 12.87 6.07
N ILE A 117 -14.34 12.62 4.96
CA ILE A 117 -12.89 12.79 4.82
C ILE A 117 -12.65 13.60 3.55
N ASP A 118 -12.56 14.92 3.70
CA ASP A 118 -12.48 15.87 2.58
C ASP A 118 -11.18 16.69 2.61
N LYS A 119 -10.12 16.10 3.17
CA LYS A 119 -8.80 16.71 3.32
C LYS A 119 -7.70 15.69 2.99
N THR A 120 -6.48 16.20 2.87
CA THR A 120 -5.28 15.38 2.75
C THR A 120 -5.20 14.34 3.84
N VAL A 121 -4.82 13.12 3.45
CA VAL A 121 -4.62 11.99 4.35
C VAL A 121 -3.16 11.57 4.27
N ASN A 122 -2.40 11.83 5.33
CA ASN A 122 -0.96 11.58 5.35
C ASN A 122 -0.63 10.13 5.70
N SER A 123 -1.43 9.51 6.57
CA SER A 123 -1.26 8.11 6.94
C SER A 123 -2.60 7.44 7.24
N ILE A 124 -2.68 6.14 6.95
CA ILE A 124 -3.80 5.27 7.28
C ILE A 124 -3.22 4.00 7.90
N ALA A 125 -3.83 3.54 8.98
CA ALA A 125 -3.55 2.25 9.58
C ALA A 125 -4.86 1.48 9.84
N VAL A 126 -4.77 0.16 9.83
CA VAL A 126 -5.86 -0.74 10.26
C VAL A 126 -5.36 -1.46 11.51
N ASP A 127 -6.18 -1.50 12.56
CA ASP A 127 -5.86 -2.25 13.78
C ASP A 127 -6.20 -3.74 13.64
N SER A 128 -5.86 -4.54 14.64
CA SER A 128 -6.10 -6.00 14.63
C SER A 128 -7.58 -6.40 14.69
N ASN A 129 -8.49 -5.46 14.98
CA ASN A 129 -9.94 -5.67 14.97
C ASN A 129 -10.57 -5.16 13.66
N ASP A 130 -9.75 -4.82 12.65
CA ASP A 130 -10.15 -4.15 11.42
C ASP A 130 -10.77 -2.75 11.61
N ASN A 131 -10.63 -2.12 12.78
CA ASN A 131 -10.95 -0.71 12.93
C ASN A 131 -9.91 0.10 12.16
N ARG A 132 -10.36 1.18 11.51
CA ARG A 132 -9.50 1.95 10.60
C ARG A 132 -9.15 3.27 11.25
N LEU A 133 -7.86 3.52 11.43
CA LEU A 133 -7.30 4.74 11.95
C LEU A 133 -6.79 5.59 10.78
N LEU A 134 -7.36 6.76 10.58
CA LEU A 134 -6.87 7.73 9.61
C LEU A 134 -6.17 8.87 10.33
N ALA A 135 -4.88 9.05 10.05
CA ALA A 135 -4.14 10.24 10.45
C ALA A 135 -4.31 11.30 9.35
N ILE A 136 -5.23 12.23 9.62
CA ILE A 136 -5.34 13.48 8.85
C ILE A 136 -4.45 14.54 9.52
N PRO A 137 -3.94 15.56 8.80
CA PRO A 137 -2.92 16.50 9.29
C PRO A 137 -3.20 17.18 10.63
N PHE A 138 -4.42 17.09 11.17
CA PHE A 138 -4.83 17.74 12.41
C PHE A 138 -5.59 16.86 13.42
N PHE A 139 -6.00 15.63 13.07
CA PHE A 139 -6.75 14.73 13.96
C PHE A 139 -6.57 13.25 13.56
N ILE A 140 -6.92 12.33 14.45
CA ILE A 140 -7.08 10.90 14.14
C ILE A 140 -8.58 10.62 14.06
N LYS A 141 -9.06 10.08 12.93
CA LYS A 141 -10.45 9.60 12.80
C LYS A 141 -10.46 8.08 12.91
N ILE A 142 -11.25 7.56 13.84
CA ILE A 142 -11.53 6.13 13.96
C ILE A 142 -12.80 5.84 13.16
N LEU A 143 -12.74 4.88 12.25
CA LEU A 143 -13.91 4.29 11.60
C LEU A 143 -14.11 2.89 12.21
N LEU A 144 -15.32 2.67 12.70
CA LEU A 144 -15.80 1.40 13.24
C LEU A 144 -16.63 0.66 12.19
#